data_AF-A0A0F9L3U5-F1
#
_entry.id   AF-A0A0F9L3U5-F1
#
_cell.length_a   1.000
_cell.length_b   1.000
_cell.length_c   1.000
_cell.angle_alpha   90.00
_cell.angle_beta   90.00
_cell.angle_gamma   90.00
#
_symmetry.space_group_name_H-M   'P 1'
#
loop_
_entity.id
_entity.type
_entity.pdbx_description
1 polymer ?
#
loop_
_entity_poly.entity_id
_entity_poly.type
_entity_poly.pdbx_seq_one_letter_code
_entity_poly.pdbx_strand_id
1 'polypeptide(L)'
;MASGIYNRFKANLMNKEVDLEADVIKVILLDNSHTFTAGNDVLGDVSANELSSGSGYTTGGNTLASKAVTQAVTTKWDAANRDWTTATFTAYHAVIYDTSVTDNLIASIDFGGA
;
A
#
# COMPACT_ATOMS: atom_id res chain seq x y z
N MET A 1 -8.33 13.31 -5.34
CA MET A 1 -8.52 12.01 -6.03
C MET A 1 -7.28 11.70 -6.86
N ALA A 2 -6.16 11.46 -6.19
CA ALA A 2 -4.92 11.06 -6.85
C ALA A 2 -4.49 9.68 -6.32
N SER A 3 -5.06 8.63 -6.92
CA SER A 3 -4.53 7.27 -6.80
C SER A 3 -3.46 7.06 -7.88
N GLY A 4 -2.46 6.24 -7.60
CA GLY A 4 -1.38 6.02 -8.56
C GLY A 4 -0.38 4.96 -8.14
N ILE A 5 0.45 4.57 -9.10
CA ILE A 5 1.56 3.62 -8.92
C ILE A 5 2.86 4.41 -8.85
N TYR A 6 3.66 4.17 -7.80
CA TYR A 6 4.94 4.84 -7.60
C TYR A 6 5.95 4.45 -8.69
N ASN A 7 6.84 5.37 -9.03
CA ASN A 7 7.87 5.12 -10.04
C ASN A 7 8.86 4.04 -9.57
N ARG A 8 9.14 4.00 -8.27
CA ARG A 8 9.95 2.96 -7.62
C ARG A 8 9.48 1.56 -7.97
N PHE A 9 8.19 1.27 -7.77
CA PHE A 9 7.64 -0.04 -8.07
C PHE A 9 7.79 -0.45 -9.53
N LYS A 10 7.53 0.48 -10.47
CA LYS A 10 7.71 0.19 -11.90
C LYS A 10 9.16 -0.20 -12.21
N ALA A 11 10.12 0.55 -11.67
CA ALA A 11 11.54 0.26 -11.84
C ALA A 11 11.92 -1.10 -11.24
N ASN A 12 11.54 -1.35 -9.99
CA ASN A 12 11.84 -2.60 -9.30
C ASN A 12 11.24 -3.80 -10.01
N LEU A 13 10.00 -3.68 -10.51
CA LEU A 13 9.33 -4.74 -11.26
C LEU A 13 10.07 -5.08 -12.56
N MET A 14 10.55 -4.06 -13.28
CA MET A 14 11.34 -4.25 -14.52
C MET A 14 12.75 -4.78 -14.25
N ASN A 15 13.34 -4.44 -13.11
CA ASN A 15 14.65 -4.93 -12.67
C ASN A 15 14.61 -6.29 -11.97
N LYS A 16 13.40 -6.87 -11.77
CA LYS A 16 13.17 -8.11 -11.02
C LYS A 16 13.62 -8.04 -9.56
N GLU A 17 13.47 -6.88 -8.94
CA GLU A 17 13.78 -6.67 -7.53
C GLU A 17 12.58 -6.93 -6.61
N VAL A 18 11.36 -6.88 -7.14
CA VAL A 18 10.11 -7.17 -6.42
C VAL A 18 9.45 -8.43 -6.96
N ASP A 19 8.97 -9.28 -6.06
CA ASP A 19 8.14 -10.45 -6.30
C ASP A 19 6.82 -10.31 -5.55
N LEU A 20 5.78 -9.90 -6.27
CA LEU A 20 4.45 -9.64 -5.70
C LEU A 20 3.74 -10.86 -5.09
N GLU A 21 4.23 -12.09 -5.33
CA GLU A 21 3.67 -13.32 -4.76
C GLU A 21 4.49 -13.78 -3.55
N ALA A 22 5.83 -13.76 -3.66
CA ALA A 22 6.74 -14.20 -2.61
C ALA A 22 6.96 -13.15 -1.50
N ASP A 23 6.97 -11.86 -1.84
CA ASP A 23 7.37 -10.81 -0.91
C ASP A 23 6.31 -10.49 0.16
N VAL A 24 6.76 -9.86 1.24
CA VAL A 24 5.89 -9.43 2.33
C VAL A 24 5.34 -8.05 1.99
N ILE A 25 4.20 -8.05 1.29
CA ILE A 25 3.46 -6.86 0.92
C ILE A 25 2.51 -6.48 2.06
N LYS A 26 2.47 -5.19 2.41
CA LYS A 26 1.58 -4.65 3.45
C LYS A 26 0.78 -3.46 2.93
N VAL A 27 -0.31 -3.14 3.63
CA VAL A 27 -1.13 -1.96 3.40
C VAL A 27 -1.26 -1.15 4.69
N ILE A 28 -0.94 0.14 4.60
CA ILE A 28 -1.16 1.12 5.67
C ILE A 28 -2.31 2.06 5.32
N LEU A 29 -2.93 2.63 6.35
CA LEU A 29 -3.98 3.63 6.22
C LEU A 29 -3.45 5.00 6.62
N LEU A 30 -3.75 6.01 5.82
CA LEU A 30 -3.24 7.38 6.00
C LEU A 30 -4.40 8.37 6.17
N ASP A 31 -4.10 9.45 6.86
CA ASP A 31 -5.01 10.58 7.08
C ASP A 31 -5.12 11.49 5.84
N ASN A 32 -5.95 12.53 5.94
CA ASN A 32 -6.21 13.49 4.86
C ASN A 32 -5.01 14.39 4.50
N SER A 33 -3.89 14.30 5.23
CA SER A 33 -2.68 15.07 4.93
C SER A 33 -1.80 14.38 3.88
N HIS A 34 -2.03 13.09 3.62
CA HIS A 34 -1.32 12.36 2.57
C HIS A 34 -1.66 12.91 1.19
N THR A 35 -0.64 13.07 0.35
CA THR A 35 -0.82 13.42 -1.06
C THR A 35 0.08 12.53 -1.92
N PHE A 36 -0.52 11.86 -2.90
CA PHE A 36 0.24 11.00 -3.80
C PHE A 36 1.28 11.81 -4.60
N THR A 37 2.54 11.41 -4.46
CA THR A 37 3.66 11.89 -5.26
C THR A 37 4.36 10.69 -5.87
N ALA A 38 4.34 10.58 -7.20
CA ALA A 38 4.87 9.41 -7.91
C ALA A 38 6.38 9.17 -7.71
N GLY A 39 7.11 10.19 -7.26
CA GLY A 39 8.55 10.13 -6.97
C GLY A 39 8.92 9.68 -5.55
N ASN A 40 7.94 9.45 -4.66
CA ASN A 40 8.25 8.83 -3.36
C ASN A 40 8.65 7.37 -3.60
N ASP A 41 9.64 6.93 -2.82
CA ASP A 41 10.31 5.65 -3.05
C ASP A 41 10.04 4.66 -1.92
N VAL A 42 10.12 5.10 -0.67
CA VAL A 42 10.08 4.23 0.51
C VAL A 42 8.98 4.67 1.48
N LEU A 43 8.56 3.76 2.36
CA LEU A 43 7.54 4.04 3.39
C LEU A 43 7.84 5.31 4.20
N GLY A 44 9.12 5.59 4.47
CA GLY A 44 9.54 6.80 5.20
C GLY A 44 9.12 8.12 4.54
N ASP A 45 8.85 8.13 3.23
CA ASP A 45 8.39 9.32 2.51
C ASP A 45 6.90 9.64 2.76
N VAL A 46 6.14 8.68 3.33
CA VAL A 46 4.68 8.80 3.54
C VAL A 46 4.24 8.46 4.97
N SER A 47 5.08 7.79 5.76
CA SER A 47 4.71 7.28 7.10
C SER A 47 4.35 8.36 8.11
N ALA A 48 4.74 9.61 7.85
CA ALA A 48 4.34 10.76 8.66
C ALA A 48 2.82 11.01 8.64
N ASN A 49 2.10 10.52 7.62
CA ASN A 49 0.65 10.63 7.49
C ASN A 49 -0.09 9.33 7.83
N GLU A 50 0.63 8.30 8.28
CA GLU A 50 0.00 7.05 8.72
C GLU A 50 -0.84 7.28 9.98
N LEU A 51 -2.01 6.63 10.06
CA LEU A 51 -2.80 6.61 11.28
C LEU A 51 -1.99 6.06 12.46
N SER A 52 -2.11 6.73 13.61
CA SER A 52 -1.52 6.26 14.86
C SER A 52 -2.21 4.99 15.36
N SER A 53 -1.48 4.13 16.07
CA SER A 53 -2.07 2.94 16.71
C SER A 53 -3.16 3.32 17.70
N GLY A 54 -4.28 2.61 17.67
CA GLY A 54 -5.48 2.91 18.45
C GLY A 54 -6.74 2.86 17.59
N SER A 55 -7.92 2.98 18.21
CA SER A 55 -9.21 3.02 17.50
C SER A 55 -9.45 1.82 16.56
N GLY A 56 -8.87 0.65 16.86
CA GLY A 56 -8.94 -0.54 16.01
C GLY A 56 -7.88 -0.63 14.90
N TYR A 57 -6.93 0.32 14.83
CA TYR A 57 -5.77 0.31 13.92
C TYR A 57 -4.47 0.02 14.66
N THR A 58 -3.51 -0.60 13.95
CA THR A 58 -2.12 -0.78 14.41
C THR A 58 -1.19 -0.22 13.35
N THR A 59 -0.27 0.66 13.77
CA THR A 59 0.75 1.28 12.90
C THR A 59 1.63 0.21 12.25
N GLY A 60 2.03 0.47 11.01
CA GLY A 60 2.60 -0.51 10.09
C GLY A 60 1.54 -1.33 9.34
N GLY A 61 0.25 -1.18 9.65
CA GLY A 61 -0.85 -1.75 8.89
C GLY A 61 -0.86 -3.28 8.78
N ASN A 62 -1.68 -3.79 7.85
CA ASN A 62 -1.91 -5.23 7.68
C ASN A 62 -1.05 -5.79 6.54
N THR A 63 -0.42 -6.95 6.76
CA THR A 63 0.20 -7.73 5.67
C THR A 63 -0.87 -8.25 4.72
N LEU A 64 -0.67 -8.26 3.41
CA LEU A 64 -1.60 -8.82 2.43
C LEU A 64 -1.36 -10.33 2.25
N ALA A 65 -2.42 -11.13 2.31
CA ALA A 65 -2.35 -12.59 2.17
C ALA A 65 -2.96 -13.05 0.84
N SER A 66 -2.78 -14.34 0.51
CA SER A 66 -3.33 -14.96 -0.71
C SER A 66 -3.02 -14.16 -1.98
N LYS A 67 -1.80 -13.62 -2.05
CA LYS A 67 -1.33 -12.81 -3.18
C LYS A 67 -1.18 -13.71 -4.39
N ALA A 68 -1.72 -13.29 -5.54
CA ALA A 68 -1.60 -14.04 -6.78
C ALA A 68 -1.50 -13.11 -7.99
N VAL A 69 -0.63 -13.45 -8.93
CA VAL A 69 -0.58 -12.82 -10.27
C VAL A 69 -1.30 -13.73 -11.26
N THR A 70 -2.35 -13.23 -11.90
CA THR A 70 -3.11 -13.97 -12.91
C THR A 70 -2.98 -13.30 -14.27
N GLN A 71 -2.42 -14.01 -15.25
CA GLN A 71 -2.41 -13.58 -16.64
C GLN A 71 -3.73 -13.96 -17.33
N ALA A 72 -4.42 -12.97 -17.87
CA ALA A 72 -5.68 -13.14 -18.60
C ALA A 72 -5.87 -11.97 -19.59
N VAL A 73 -7.06 -11.82 -20.17
CA VAL A 73 -7.43 -10.63 -20.97
C VAL A 73 -7.15 -9.34 -20.21
N THR A 74 -7.36 -9.37 -18.89
CA THR A 74 -6.85 -8.36 -17.96
C THR A 74 -5.91 -9.06 -16.98
N THR A 75 -4.60 -8.93 -17.21
CA THR A 75 -3.60 -9.37 -16.27
C THR A 75 -3.72 -8.57 -14.98
N LYS A 76 -3.75 -9.26 -13.84
CA LYS A 76 -3.92 -8.64 -12.54
C LYS A 76 -3.00 -9.25 -11.50
N TRP A 77 -2.70 -8.44 -10.49
CA TRP A 77 -2.30 -8.92 -9.18
C TRP A 77 -3.46 -8.70 -8.21
N ASP A 78 -3.67 -9.66 -7.32
CA ASP A 78 -4.80 -9.68 -6.38
C ASP A 78 -4.33 -10.22 -5.03
N ALA A 79 -5.01 -9.83 -3.96
CA ALA A 79 -4.75 -10.30 -2.60
C ALA A 79 -6.05 -10.34 -1.78
N ALA A 80 -6.06 -11.13 -0.72
CA ALA A 80 -7.21 -11.18 0.18
C ALA A 80 -7.50 -9.81 0.81
N ASN A 81 -8.79 -9.43 0.85
CA ASN A 81 -9.26 -8.20 1.46
C ASN A 81 -8.81 -8.10 2.93
N ARG A 82 -8.54 -6.86 3.36
CA ARG A 82 -8.21 -6.54 4.75
C ARG A 82 -9.32 -5.73 5.37
N ASP A 83 -9.74 -6.21 6.55
CA ASP A 83 -10.81 -5.62 7.33
C ASP A 83 -10.26 -5.17 8.69
N TRP A 84 -10.60 -3.95 9.10
CA TRP A 84 -10.38 -3.46 10.46
C TRP A 84 -11.72 -3.45 11.20
N THR A 85 -12.09 -4.60 11.77
CA THR A 85 -13.45 -4.84 12.31
C THR A 85 -13.80 -4.01 13.55
N THR A 86 -12.80 -3.46 14.23
CA THR A 86 -12.96 -2.59 15.42
C THR A 86 -12.67 -1.13 15.12
N ALA A 87 -12.64 -0.75 13.83
CA ALA A 87 -12.29 0.59 13.39
C ALA A 87 -13.27 1.64 13.92
N THR A 88 -12.75 2.59 14.70
CA THR A 88 -13.39 3.86 15.06
C THR A 88 -12.59 5.06 14.54
N PHE A 89 -11.64 4.81 13.65
CA PHE A 89 -10.85 5.84 12.96
C PHE A 89 -11.49 6.22 11.62
N THR A 90 -10.99 7.31 11.05
CA THR A 90 -11.27 7.71 9.66
C THR A 90 -9.98 7.63 8.86
N ALA A 91 -10.03 6.95 7.71
CA ALA A 91 -8.92 6.87 6.76
C ALA A 91 -9.33 7.54 5.46
N TYR A 92 -8.40 8.25 4.82
CA TYR A 92 -8.63 8.92 3.54
C TYR A 92 -7.89 8.23 2.40
N HIS A 93 -6.80 7.53 2.75
CA HIS A 93 -5.97 6.84 1.78
C HIS A 93 -5.50 5.48 2.30
N ALA A 94 -5.13 4.61 1.36
CA ALA A 94 -4.35 3.42 1.62
C ALA A 94 -3.07 3.44 0.77
N VAL A 95 -1.94 3.06 1.36
CA VAL A 95 -0.69 2.85 0.63
C VAL A 95 -0.25 1.41 0.78
N ILE A 96 0.03 0.78 -0.36
CA ILE A 96 0.58 -0.56 -0.47
C ILE A 96 2.10 -0.43 -0.64
N TYR A 97 2.85 -1.21 0.12
CA TYR A 97 4.31 -1.20 0.10
C TYR A 97 4.89 -2.59 0.38
N ASP A 98 6.15 -2.78 0.02
CA ASP A 98 6.87 -4.03 0.12
C ASP A 98 7.95 -3.96 1.21
N THR A 99 7.75 -4.72 2.28
CA THR A 99 8.72 -4.80 3.38
C THR A 99 9.91 -5.71 3.10
N SER A 100 9.85 -6.58 2.07
CA SER A 100 10.99 -7.41 1.66
C SER A 100 12.08 -6.60 0.97
N VAL A 101 11.74 -5.44 0.41
CA VAL A 101 12.63 -4.65 -0.45
C VAL A 101 12.73 -3.22 0.06
N THR A 102 13.32 -3.03 1.24
CA THR A 102 13.61 -1.69 1.82
C THR A 102 12.35 -0.81 2.01
N ASP A 103 11.22 -1.42 2.34
CA ASP A 103 9.93 -0.74 2.51
C ASP A 103 9.50 0.07 1.27
N ASN A 104 9.83 -0.43 0.07
CA ASN A 104 9.56 0.25 -1.19
C ASN A 104 8.05 0.39 -1.46
N LEU A 105 7.64 1.57 -1.91
CA LEU A 105 6.24 1.89 -2.18
C LEU A 105 5.74 1.25 -3.49
N ILE A 106 4.51 0.73 -3.48
CA ILE A 106 3.86 0.08 -4.64
C ILE A 106 2.78 0.96 -5.24
N ALA A 107 1.73 1.25 -4.48
CA ALA A 107 0.59 2.03 -4.96
C ALA A 107 -0.05 2.85 -3.84
N SER A 108 -0.61 3.99 -4.20
CA SER A 108 -1.44 4.83 -3.35
C SER A 108 -2.87 4.81 -3.87
N ILE A 109 -3.82 4.65 -2.96
CA ILE A 109 -5.26 4.64 -3.22
C ILE A 109 -5.86 5.78 -2.40
N ASP A 110 -6.51 6.72 -3.09
CA ASP A 110 -7.28 7.80 -2.51
C ASP A 110 -8.76 7.41 -2.52
N PHE A 111 -9.40 7.37 -1.34
CA PHE A 111 -10.80 6.99 -1.20
C PHE A 111 -11.77 8.11 -1.65
N GLY A 112 -11.26 9.30 -1.96
CA GLY A 112 -12.06 10.44 -2.40
C GLY A 112 -12.78 11.19 -1.26
N GLY A 113 -12.53 10.79 -0.01
CA GLY A 113 -13.19 11.30 1.18
C GLY A 113 -13.25 10.23 2.28
N ALA A 114 -13.78 10.64 3.43
CA ALA A 114 -14.07 9.80 4.58
C ALA A 114 -15.43 9.11 4.46
#